data_AF-A0A9D6XDF2-F1
#
_entry.id   AF-A0A9D6XDF2-F1
#
_cell.length_a   1.000
_cell.length_b   1.000
_cell.length_c   1.000
_cell.angle_alpha   90.00
_cell.angle_beta   90.00
_cell.angle_gamma   90.00
#
_symmetry.space_group_name_H-M   'P 1'
#
loop_
_entity.id
_entity.type
_entity.pdbx_description
1 polymer ?
#
loop_
_entity_poly.entity_id
_entity_poly.type
_entity_poly.pdbx_seq_one_letter_code
_entity_poly.pdbx_strand_id
1 'polypeptide(L)'
;KESRAHLVRFLRDFLTLRRDLRGYHLMQKAMAQIQLQDDPNRLKLSKANNTLNEFLAAKEEGAVSRTVIGHTILKADVRGSTTITAALRKQGLNPASHFSLNFFTPINALLETYGAGKVFIEGDAVILSIMEYAEASEQHMGVARACGLAKRLLDVVQLQNVACRKTGLPELELGIGLVYSAEPPAYLFDGETPIMISSAIGKADRTSSCSWMLRKQRSQPGGRVATQLNVEVYEIPEGDPLRGEKGEVELRYNVNGIELDAAGFAKLKQEIALQSFEMPVVGTSEPVTFYAGRFPDTKGTMHRLVVREGRIRFFDRQSANGGKENGQVFYEVIANEQLITAATERLKMETTAMNMPAFGFKPSQAPRL
;
A
#
# COMPACT_ATOMS: atom_id res chain seq x y z
N LYS A 1 -29.61 -25.99 73.02
CA LYS A 1 -28.26 -25.51 72.62
C LYS A 1 -27.68 -26.32 71.46
N GLU A 2 -27.80 -27.66 71.48
CA GLU A 2 -27.32 -28.54 70.40
C GLU A 2 -27.99 -28.30 69.03
N SER A 3 -29.32 -28.15 68.98
CA SER A 3 -30.05 -27.88 67.72
C SER A 3 -29.55 -26.62 66.98
N ARG A 4 -29.19 -25.56 67.72
CA ARG A 4 -28.62 -24.33 67.13
C ARG A 4 -27.21 -24.56 66.60
N ALA A 5 -26.41 -25.39 67.27
CA ALA A 5 -25.07 -25.75 66.81
C ALA A 5 -25.12 -26.61 65.53
N HIS A 6 -26.05 -27.56 65.45
CA HIS A 6 -26.28 -28.36 64.25
C HIS A 6 -26.74 -27.51 63.06
N LEU A 7 -27.64 -26.54 63.27
CA LEU A 7 -28.09 -25.62 62.22
C LEU A 7 -26.96 -24.73 61.69
N VAL A 8 -26.14 -24.16 62.58
CA VAL A 8 -24.99 -23.34 62.18
C VAL A 8 -23.97 -24.15 61.41
N ARG A 9 -23.70 -25.39 61.83
CA ARG A 9 -22.82 -26.31 61.10
C ARG A 9 -23.40 -26.64 59.72
N PHE A 10 -24.67 -27.02 59.64
CA PHE A 10 -25.34 -27.29 58.36
C PHE A 10 -25.27 -26.10 57.40
N LEU A 11 -25.57 -24.88 57.88
CA LEU A 11 -25.51 -23.68 57.04
C LEU A 11 -24.09 -23.38 56.56
N ARG A 12 -23.07 -23.55 57.42
CA ARG A 12 -21.67 -23.39 57.03
C ARG A 12 -21.28 -24.41 55.96
N ASP A 13 -21.62 -25.68 56.18
CA ASP A 13 -21.27 -26.77 55.26
C ASP A 13 -22.00 -26.59 53.91
N PHE A 14 -23.28 -26.22 53.92
CA PHE A 14 -24.08 -25.94 52.73
C PHE A 14 -23.55 -24.74 51.92
N LEU A 15 -23.22 -23.63 52.60
CA LEU A 15 -22.65 -22.45 51.92
C LEU A 15 -21.26 -22.73 51.36
N THR A 16 -20.45 -23.52 52.08
CA THR A 16 -19.13 -23.96 51.62
C THR A 16 -19.27 -24.82 50.36
N LEU A 17 -20.14 -25.83 50.39
CA LEU A 17 -20.43 -26.67 49.22
C LEU A 17 -20.91 -25.84 48.03
N ARG A 18 -21.82 -24.88 48.23
CA ARG A 18 -22.35 -24.05 47.14
C ARG A 18 -21.29 -23.13 46.53
N ARG A 19 -20.41 -22.57 47.37
CA ARG A 19 -19.25 -21.80 46.90
C ARG A 19 -18.31 -22.68 46.08
N ASP A 20 -17.99 -23.86 46.58
CA ASP A 20 -17.03 -24.76 45.96
C ASP A 20 -17.57 -25.32 44.63
N LEU A 21 -18.86 -25.66 44.55
CA LEU A 21 -19.52 -26.04 43.29
C LEU A 21 -19.52 -24.89 42.27
N ARG A 22 -19.71 -23.64 42.70
CA ARG A 22 -19.60 -22.48 41.82
C ARG A 22 -18.17 -22.29 41.33
N GLY A 23 -17.19 -22.45 42.21
CA GLY A 23 -15.77 -22.43 41.88
C GLY A 23 -15.39 -23.52 40.87
N TYR A 24 -15.88 -24.74 41.08
CA TYR A 24 -15.71 -25.87 40.17
C TYR A 24 -16.25 -25.56 38.76
N HIS A 25 -17.50 -25.10 38.64
CA HIS A 25 -18.07 -24.76 37.33
C HIS A 25 -17.34 -23.59 36.64
N LEU A 26 -16.88 -22.60 37.39
CA LEU A 26 -16.09 -21.50 36.84
C LEU A 26 -14.75 -22.02 36.32
N MET A 27 -14.05 -22.84 37.10
CA MET A 27 -12.79 -23.45 36.71
C MET A 27 -12.96 -24.34 35.49
N GLN A 28 -14.00 -25.18 35.45
CA GLN A 28 -14.27 -26.04 34.30
C GLN A 28 -14.53 -25.23 33.02
N LYS A 29 -15.27 -24.11 33.12
CA LYS A 29 -15.47 -23.19 31.99
C LYS A 29 -14.16 -22.54 31.53
N ALA A 30 -13.30 -22.12 32.46
CA ALA A 30 -12.00 -21.53 32.13
C ALA A 30 -11.07 -22.55 31.47
N MET A 31 -10.98 -23.77 32.03
CA MET A 31 -10.16 -24.85 31.47
C MET A 31 -10.65 -25.29 30.10
N ALA A 32 -11.96 -25.28 29.85
CA ALA A 32 -12.52 -25.57 28.52
C ALA A 32 -12.14 -24.54 27.43
N GLN A 33 -11.64 -23.35 27.81
CA GLN A 33 -11.13 -22.36 26.86
C GLN A 33 -9.68 -22.63 26.47
N ILE A 34 -8.96 -23.46 27.22
CA ILE A 34 -7.56 -23.82 26.93
C ILE A 34 -7.59 -25.03 25.98
N GLN A 35 -7.13 -24.83 24.75
CA GLN A 35 -6.97 -25.91 23.78
C GLN A 35 -5.48 -26.14 23.52
N LEU A 36 -4.98 -27.31 23.93
CA LEU A 36 -3.69 -27.80 23.46
C LEU A 36 -3.85 -28.27 22.02
N GLN A 37 -3.03 -27.73 21.13
CA GLN A 37 -3.08 -28.06 19.70
C GLN A 37 -1.97 -29.05 19.38
N ASP A 38 -2.35 -30.28 19.08
CA ASP A 38 -1.41 -31.34 18.68
C ASP A 38 -1.47 -31.63 17.17
N ASP A 39 -2.52 -31.15 16.50
CA ASP A 39 -2.68 -31.29 15.05
C ASP A 39 -1.76 -30.32 14.29
N PRO A 40 -0.82 -30.82 13.46
CA PRO A 40 0.11 -29.98 12.73
C PRO A 40 -0.56 -28.90 11.86
N ASN A 41 -1.72 -29.21 11.27
CA ASN A 41 -2.45 -28.27 10.42
C ASN A 41 -3.03 -27.11 11.23
N ARG A 42 -3.68 -27.40 12.36
CA ARG A 42 -4.20 -26.37 13.28
C ARG A 42 -3.09 -25.55 13.93
N LEU A 43 -1.94 -26.17 14.25
CA LEU A 43 -0.76 -25.46 14.73
C LEU A 43 -0.25 -24.47 13.69
N LYS A 44 -0.05 -24.92 12.45
CA LYS A 44 0.40 -24.06 11.33
C LYS A 44 -0.56 -22.89 11.10
N LEU A 45 -1.87 -23.16 11.07
CA LEU A 45 -2.91 -22.14 10.89
C LEU A 45 -2.91 -21.12 12.04
N SER A 46 -2.87 -21.60 13.29
CA SER A 46 -2.92 -20.72 14.46
C SER A 46 -1.65 -19.88 14.58
N LYS A 47 -0.49 -20.47 14.25
CA LYS A 47 0.79 -19.76 14.22
C LYS A 47 0.81 -18.67 13.14
N ALA A 48 0.37 -18.98 11.93
CA ALA A 48 0.32 -18.01 10.83
C ALA A 48 -0.63 -16.84 11.10
N ASN A 49 -1.68 -17.04 11.91
CA ASN A 49 -2.68 -16.02 12.25
C ASN A 49 -2.43 -15.35 13.62
N ASN A 50 -1.26 -15.56 14.25
CA ASN A 50 -0.94 -15.02 15.58
C ASN A 50 -1.99 -15.37 16.67
N THR A 51 -2.63 -16.53 16.57
CA THR A 51 -3.61 -17.02 17.58
C THR A 51 -3.06 -18.16 18.44
N LEU A 52 -1.85 -18.66 18.12
CA LEU A 52 -1.14 -19.65 18.93
C LEU A 52 -0.37 -18.96 20.06
N ASN A 53 -0.65 -19.35 21.30
CA ASN A 53 0.15 -18.94 22.46
C ASN A 53 1.28 -19.96 22.66
N GLU A 54 2.52 -19.53 22.46
CA GLU A 54 3.71 -20.38 22.66
C GLU A 54 4.31 -20.13 24.04
N PHE A 55 4.40 -21.17 24.87
CA PHE A 55 5.08 -21.13 26.17
C PHE A 55 6.44 -21.81 26.05
N LEU A 56 7.47 -21.03 25.74
CA LEU A 56 8.82 -21.52 25.46
C LEU A 56 9.66 -21.56 26.75
N ALA A 57 10.55 -22.55 26.88
CA ALA A 57 11.58 -22.51 27.90
C ALA A 57 12.65 -21.46 27.55
N ALA A 58 13.40 -20.95 28.54
CA ALA A 58 14.43 -19.91 28.33
C ALA A 58 15.53 -20.29 27.31
N LYS A 59 15.69 -21.59 27.00
CA LYS A 59 16.64 -22.08 25.98
C LYS A 59 16.04 -22.13 24.56
N GLU A 60 14.73 -21.98 24.43
CA GLU A 60 13.95 -22.07 23.19
C GLU A 60 13.54 -20.68 22.67
N GLU A 61 13.77 -19.60 23.44
CA GLU A 61 13.47 -18.20 23.09
C GLU A 61 14.16 -17.70 21.81
N GLY A 62 15.20 -18.38 21.32
CA GLY A 62 15.85 -18.03 20.04
C GLY A 62 15.01 -18.35 18.80
N ALA A 63 13.94 -19.15 18.93
CA ALA A 63 13.06 -19.57 17.84
C ALA A 63 11.72 -18.80 17.82
N VAL A 64 11.70 -17.57 18.33
CA VAL A 64 10.48 -16.75 18.39
C VAL A 64 9.95 -16.48 16.98
N SER A 65 8.67 -16.85 16.78
CA SER A 65 7.91 -16.49 15.60
C SER A 65 7.86 -14.97 15.46
N ARG A 66 8.33 -14.42 14.34
CA ARG A 66 8.26 -12.98 14.10
C ARG A 66 6.81 -12.54 14.03
N THR A 67 6.43 -11.56 14.83
CA THR A 67 5.06 -11.07 14.91
C THR A 67 4.85 -10.01 13.85
N VAL A 68 4.05 -10.31 12.82
CA VAL A 68 3.64 -9.30 11.84
C VAL A 68 2.75 -8.28 12.54
N ILE A 69 3.09 -7.00 12.44
CA ILE A 69 2.31 -5.88 13.03
C ILE A 69 1.57 -5.06 11.99
N GLY A 70 1.96 -5.18 10.72
CA GLY A 70 1.34 -4.47 9.61
C GLY A 70 1.94 -4.91 8.29
N HIS A 71 1.30 -4.49 7.20
CA HIS A 71 1.73 -4.84 5.86
C HIS A 71 1.33 -3.79 4.85
N THR A 72 2.13 -3.68 3.79
CA THR A 72 1.80 -2.88 2.61
C THR A 72 1.51 -3.82 1.45
N ILE A 73 0.33 -3.68 0.84
CA ILE A 73 -0.04 -4.38 -0.40
C ILE A 73 0.28 -3.48 -1.58
N LEU A 74 0.93 -4.06 -2.58
CA LEU A 74 1.10 -3.50 -3.91
C LEU A 74 0.36 -4.38 -4.90
N LYS A 75 -0.64 -3.82 -5.59
CA LYS A 75 -1.27 -4.46 -6.76
C LYS A 75 -0.86 -3.73 -8.02
N ALA A 76 -0.32 -4.48 -8.99
CA ALA A 76 0.07 -3.99 -10.30
C ALA A 76 -0.77 -4.71 -11.37
N ASP A 77 -1.64 -3.97 -12.04
CA ASP A 77 -2.63 -4.47 -13.00
C ASP A 77 -2.23 -4.08 -14.43
N VAL A 78 -2.12 -5.06 -15.33
CA VAL A 78 -1.74 -4.85 -16.74
C VAL A 78 -2.95 -4.43 -17.57
N ARG A 79 -2.89 -3.23 -18.14
CA ARG A 79 -3.98 -2.71 -18.96
C ARG A 79 -4.03 -3.37 -20.33
N GLY A 80 -5.23 -3.75 -20.75
CA GLY A 80 -5.45 -4.27 -22.11
C GLY A 80 -4.75 -5.61 -22.36
N SER A 81 -4.55 -6.41 -21.29
CA SER A 81 -3.92 -7.73 -21.34
C SER A 81 -4.53 -8.67 -22.40
N THR A 82 -5.85 -8.62 -22.61
CA THR A 82 -6.57 -9.37 -23.64
C THR A 82 -6.15 -8.97 -25.06
N THR A 83 -5.92 -7.68 -25.31
CA THR A 83 -5.42 -7.19 -26.59
C THR A 83 -3.96 -7.59 -26.81
N ILE A 84 -3.13 -7.51 -25.77
CA ILE A 84 -1.71 -7.91 -25.82
C ILE A 84 -1.57 -9.40 -26.10
N THR A 85 -2.33 -10.25 -25.39
CA THR A 85 -2.32 -11.70 -25.59
C THR A 85 -2.77 -12.09 -27.01
N ALA A 86 -3.77 -11.41 -27.57
CA ALA A 86 -4.19 -11.61 -28.95
C ALA A 86 -3.10 -11.21 -29.96
N ALA A 87 -2.42 -10.08 -29.74
CA ALA A 87 -1.32 -9.62 -30.59
C ALA A 87 -0.12 -10.57 -30.57
N LEU A 88 0.26 -11.06 -29.39
CA LEU A 88 1.33 -12.05 -29.23
C LEU A 88 1.02 -13.33 -30.01
N ARG A 89 -0.20 -13.87 -29.87
CA ARG A 89 -0.62 -15.08 -30.61
C ARG A 89 -0.60 -14.85 -32.12
N LYS A 90 -1.02 -13.67 -32.60
CA LYS A 90 -0.99 -13.31 -34.03
C LYS A 90 0.43 -13.30 -34.60
N GLN A 91 1.44 -12.99 -33.78
CA GLN A 91 2.85 -13.04 -34.16
C GLN A 91 3.50 -14.42 -33.92
N GLY A 92 2.72 -15.45 -33.57
CA GLY A 92 3.23 -16.79 -33.28
C GLY A 92 3.97 -16.92 -31.93
N LEU A 93 3.83 -15.94 -31.05
CA LEU A 93 4.46 -15.95 -29.73
C LEU A 93 3.53 -16.58 -28.68
N ASN A 94 4.12 -17.34 -27.74
CA ASN A 94 3.39 -17.86 -26.58
C ASN A 94 3.27 -16.76 -25.51
N PRO A 95 2.05 -16.34 -25.13
CA PRO A 95 1.87 -15.27 -24.14
C PRO A 95 2.44 -15.62 -22.76
N ALA A 96 2.28 -16.86 -22.29
CA ALA A 96 2.75 -17.26 -20.96
C ALA A 96 4.29 -17.18 -20.88
N SER A 97 4.99 -17.73 -21.87
CA SER A 97 6.46 -17.61 -21.93
C SER A 97 6.90 -16.16 -22.07
N HIS A 98 6.19 -15.36 -22.87
CA HIS A 98 6.51 -13.95 -23.06
C HIS A 98 6.37 -13.14 -21.75
N PHE A 99 5.26 -13.28 -21.03
CA PHE A 99 5.08 -12.61 -19.74
C PHE A 99 6.04 -13.15 -18.66
N SER A 100 6.29 -14.46 -18.64
CA SER A 100 7.23 -15.04 -17.68
C SER A 100 8.63 -14.45 -17.84
N LEU A 101 9.18 -14.49 -19.06
CA LEU A 101 10.56 -14.07 -19.31
C LEU A 101 10.74 -12.55 -19.20
N ASN A 102 9.81 -11.78 -19.76
CA ASN A 102 10.01 -10.35 -19.93
C ASN A 102 9.39 -9.50 -18.81
N PHE A 103 8.51 -10.06 -18.00
CA PHE A 103 7.83 -9.32 -16.93
C PHE A 103 8.04 -9.96 -15.56
N PHE A 104 7.63 -11.22 -15.36
CA PHE A 104 7.68 -11.83 -14.03
C PHE A 104 9.10 -12.13 -13.53
N THR A 105 9.99 -12.64 -14.38
CA THR A 105 11.38 -12.91 -13.96
C THR A 105 12.12 -11.64 -13.52
N PRO A 106 12.10 -10.53 -14.29
CA PRO A 106 12.67 -9.27 -13.84
C PRO A 106 12.05 -8.75 -12.53
N ILE A 107 10.72 -8.87 -12.38
CA ILE A 107 10.03 -8.45 -11.16
C ILE A 107 10.46 -9.26 -9.95
N ASN A 108 10.55 -10.59 -10.09
CA ASN A 108 10.98 -11.49 -9.02
C ASN A 108 12.40 -11.13 -8.52
N ALA A 109 13.29 -10.71 -9.41
CA ALA A 109 14.64 -10.27 -9.04
C ALA A 109 14.67 -8.97 -8.21
N LEU A 110 13.63 -8.14 -8.28
CA LEU A 110 13.51 -6.91 -7.49
C LEU A 110 13.00 -7.16 -6.07
N LEU A 111 12.23 -8.23 -5.86
CA LEU A 111 11.48 -8.45 -4.61
C LEU A 111 12.37 -8.44 -3.37
N GLU A 112 13.48 -9.17 -3.40
CA GLU A 112 14.42 -9.26 -2.28
C GLU A 112 15.04 -7.89 -1.92
N THR A 113 15.33 -7.07 -2.93
CA THR A 113 15.93 -5.74 -2.75
C THR A 113 15.00 -4.80 -1.99
N TYR A 114 13.69 -4.99 -2.10
CA TYR A 114 12.69 -4.18 -1.40
C TYR A 114 12.03 -4.90 -0.22
N GLY A 115 12.41 -6.15 0.08
CA GLY A 115 11.83 -6.95 1.15
C GLY A 115 10.38 -7.37 0.86
N ALA A 116 10.02 -7.48 -0.41
CA ALA A 116 8.68 -7.86 -0.84
C ALA A 116 8.54 -9.38 -1.01
N GLY A 117 7.40 -9.90 -0.61
CA GLY A 117 6.94 -11.25 -0.90
C GLY A 117 5.83 -11.23 -1.95
N LYS A 118 5.79 -12.25 -2.80
CA LYS A 118 4.70 -12.46 -3.75
C LYS A 118 3.51 -13.08 -3.03
N VAL A 119 2.34 -12.44 -3.12
CA VAL A 119 1.10 -12.94 -2.52
C VAL A 119 0.39 -13.85 -3.50
N PHE A 120 0.11 -13.34 -4.71
CA PHE A 120 -0.70 -14.05 -5.70
C PHE A 120 -0.52 -13.45 -7.11
N ILE A 121 -0.88 -14.21 -8.15
CA ILE A 121 -1.08 -13.70 -9.52
C ILE A 121 -2.56 -13.90 -9.86
N GLU A 122 -3.29 -12.82 -10.09
CA GLU A 122 -4.70 -12.84 -10.46
C GLU A 122 -4.83 -12.39 -11.90
N GLY A 123 -5.09 -13.30 -12.84
CA GLY A 123 -5.27 -12.96 -14.24
C GLY A 123 -4.07 -12.20 -14.82
N ASP A 124 -4.24 -10.90 -15.03
CA ASP A 124 -3.26 -9.94 -15.55
C ASP A 124 -2.68 -8.99 -14.49
N ALA A 125 -2.92 -9.25 -13.20
CA ALA A 125 -2.39 -8.49 -12.08
C ALA A 125 -1.43 -9.30 -11.20
N VAL A 126 -0.44 -8.62 -10.64
CA VAL A 126 0.47 -9.13 -9.61
C VAL A 126 0.16 -8.48 -8.28
N ILE A 127 0.03 -9.28 -7.24
CA ILE A 127 -0.13 -8.81 -5.87
C ILE A 127 1.12 -9.17 -5.07
N LEU A 128 1.77 -8.13 -4.57
CA LEU A 128 2.96 -8.19 -3.74
C LEU A 128 2.64 -7.63 -2.35
N SER A 129 3.43 -8.04 -1.37
CA SER A 129 3.30 -7.54 0.00
C SER A 129 4.65 -7.30 0.63
N ILE A 130 4.73 -6.29 1.49
CA ILE A 130 5.88 -6.05 2.37
C ILE A 130 5.36 -6.11 3.80
N MET A 131 5.93 -7.02 4.61
CA MET A 131 5.54 -7.23 6.00
C MET A 131 6.39 -6.39 6.94
N GLU A 132 5.77 -5.82 7.97
CA GLU A 132 6.47 -5.20 9.10
C GLU A 132 6.36 -6.12 10.32
N TYR A 133 7.49 -6.32 11.00
CA TYR A 133 7.59 -7.23 12.14
C TYR A 133 7.92 -6.45 13.41
N ALA A 134 7.28 -6.79 14.54
CA ALA A 134 7.47 -6.10 15.82
C ALA A 134 8.95 -6.03 16.25
N GLU A 135 9.69 -7.09 15.96
CA GLU A 135 11.06 -7.31 16.42
C GLU A 135 12.11 -6.54 15.60
N ALA A 136 11.71 -5.89 14.49
CA ALA A 136 12.61 -5.26 13.53
C ALA A 136 12.22 -3.79 13.24
N SER A 137 12.25 -2.94 14.27
CA SER A 137 11.85 -1.53 14.17
C SER A 137 12.62 -0.73 13.12
N GLU A 138 13.92 -0.97 12.96
CA GLU A 138 14.75 -0.33 11.93
C GLU A 138 14.33 -0.73 10.49
N GLN A 139 13.49 -1.75 10.35
CA GLN A 139 12.99 -2.25 9.06
C GLN A 139 11.52 -1.86 8.80
N HIS A 140 10.89 -1.03 9.64
CA HIS A 140 9.54 -0.48 9.45
C HIS A 140 9.52 0.60 8.37
N MET A 141 9.98 0.23 7.17
CA MET A 141 10.08 1.03 5.95
C MET A 141 9.17 0.42 4.87
N GLY A 142 8.06 -0.21 5.28
CA GLY A 142 7.22 -1.02 4.41
C GLY A 142 6.65 -0.21 3.26
N VAL A 143 6.15 0.99 3.55
CA VAL A 143 5.51 1.86 2.55
C VAL A 143 6.55 2.50 1.63
N ALA A 144 7.64 3.02 2.17
CA ALA A 144 8.71 3.65 1.39
C ALA A 144 9.33 2.65 0.39
N ARG A 145 9.60 1.42 0.84
CA ARG A 145 10.10 0.34 -0.02
C ARG A 145 9.05 -0.10 -1.04
N ALA A 146 7.75 -0.14 -0.69
CA ALA A 146 6.69 -0.43 -1.65
C ALA A 146 6.61 0.64 -2.75
N CYS A 147 6.75 1.93 -2.38
CA CYS A 147 6.81 3.03 -3.34
C CYS A 147 8.01 2.90 -4.29
N GLY A 148 9.18 2.55 -3.74
CA GLY A 148 10.39 2.26 -4.51
C GLY A 148 10.21 1.10 -5.49
N LEU A 149 9.66 -0.02 -5.00
CA LEU A 149 9.37 -1.19 -5.80
C LEU A 149 8.40 -0.85 -6.94
N ALA A 150 7.29 -0.16 -6.64
CA ALA A 150 6.30 0.26 -7.64
C ALA A 150 6.92 1.08 -8.77
N LYS A 151 7.82 2.02 -8.44
CA LYS A 151 8.56 2.78 -9.45
C LYS A 151 9.44 1.86 -10.31
N ARG A 152 10.16 0.91 -9.71
CA ARG A 152 10.98 -0.07 -10.46
C ARG A 152 10.16 -0.99 -11.36
N LEU A 153 8.93 -1.34 -10.97
CA LEU A 153 8.02 -2.08 -11.84
C LEU A 153 7.71 -1.29 -13.12
N LEU A 154 7.46 0.02 -13.01
CA LEU A 154 7.26 0.88 -14.18
C LEU A 154 8.53 1.00 -15.03
N ASP A 155 9.72 1.08 -14.44
CA ASP A 155 11.00 1.08 -15.18
C ASP A 155 11.15 -0.20 -16.04
N VAL A 156 10.84 -1.37 -15.47
CA VAL A 156 10.87 -2.67 -16.18
C VAL A 156 9.90 -2.65 -17.37
N VAL A 157 8.68 -2.13 -17.18
CA VAL A 157 7.68 -2.01 -18.24
C VAL A 157 8.13 -1.06 -19.34
N GLN A 158 8.68 0.10 -18.99
CA GLN A 158 9.19 1.05 -19.97
C GLN A 158 10.33 0.46 -20.80
N LEU A 159 11.25 -0.26 -20.17
CA LEU A 159 12.32 -0.98 -20.86
C LEU A 159 11.75 -2.02 -21.82
N GLN A 160 10.76 -2.79 -21.37
CA GLN A 160 10.11 -3.79 -22.22
C GLN A 160 9.36 -3.15 -23.41
N ASN A 161 8.74 -1.99 -23.21
CA ASN A 161 8.06 -1.27 -24.28
C ASN A 161 9.01 -0.78 -25.38
N VAL A 162 10.30 -0.57 -25.09
CA VAL A 162 11.32 -0.32 -26.13
C VAL A 162 11.43 -1.53 -27.07
N ALA A 163 11.40 -2.75 -26.52
CA ALA A 163 11.41 -3.97 -27.33
C ALA A 163 10.08 -4.16 -28.07
N CYS A 164 8.93 -3.96 -27.40
CA CYS A 164 7.61 -4.06 -28.03
C CYS A 164 7.47 -3.13 -29.25
N ARG A 165 7.94 -1.88 -29.15
CA ARG A 165 7.95 -0.94 -30.28
C ARG A 165 8.77 -1.44 -31.46
N LYS A 166 9.94 -2.06 -31.20
CA LYS A 166 10.80 -2.63 -32.26
C LYS A 166 10.16 -3.83 -32.96
N THR A 167 9.36 -4.62 -32.25
CA THR A 167 8.70 -5.82 -32.79
C THR A 167 7.25 -5.57 -33.23
N GLY A 168 6.77 -4.33 -33.18
CA GLY A 168 5.40 -3.96 -33.53
C GLY A 168 4.34 -4.57 -32.60
N LEU A 169 4.71 -4.91 -31.37
CA LEU A 169 3.78 -5.36 -30.33
C LEU A 169 3.14 -4.15 -29.62
N PRO A 170 1.89 -4.29 -29.13
CA PRO A 170 1.29 -3.28 -28.27
C PRO A 170 2.16 -2.99 -27.04
N GLU A 171 2.17 -1.73 -26.61
CA GLU A 171 2.84 -1.35 -25.37
C GLU A 171 2.08 -1.88 -24.15
N LEU A 172 2.85 -2.24 -23.13
CA LEU A 172 2.35 -2.59 -21.81
C LEU A 172 2.10 -1.32 -21.01
N GLU A 173 0.95 -1.23 -20.37
CA GLU A 173 0.64 -0.17 -19.41
C GLU A 173 0.24 -0.82 -18.09
N LEU A 174 0.60 -0.20 -16.97
CA LEU A 174 0.22 -0.67 -15.63
C LEU A 174 -0.65 0.36 -14.89
N GLY A 175 -1.59 -0.10 -14.08
CA GLY A 175 -2.04 0.68 -12.93
C GLY A 175 -1.49 0.08 -11.65
N ILE A 176 -0.87 0.90 -10.80
CA ILE A 176 -0.35 0.43 -9.52
C ILE A 176 -1.11 1.10 -8.38
N GLY A 177 -1.55 0.29 -7.42
CA GLY A 177 -2.17 0.73 -6.18
C GLY A 177 -1.37 0.23 -4.98
N LEU A 178 -1.08 1.14 -4.05
CA LEU A 178 -0.38 0.88 -2.80
C LEU A 178 -1.30 1.14 -1.61
N VAL A 179 -1.45 0.14 -0.74
CA VAL A 179 -2.30 0.24 0.45
C VAL A 179 -1.59 -0.30 1.68
N TYR A 180 -1.53 0.52 2.72
CA TYR A 180 -1.02 0.10 4.02
C TYR A 180 -2.14 -0.36 4.96
N SER A 181 -1.84 -1.38 5.76
CA SER A 181 -2.65 -1.85 6.89
C SER A 181 -1.79 -1.94 8.14
N ALA A 182 -2.23 -1.29 9.23
CA ALA A 182 -1.59 -1.33 10.54
C ALA A 182 -2.04 -2.55 11.37
N GLU A 183 -2.44 -3.62 10.69
CA GLU A 183 -2.93 -4.87 11.29
C GLU A 183 -2.29 -6.04 10.55
N PRO A 184 -1.98 -7.15 11.23
CA PRO A 184 -1.50 -8.36 10.58
C PRO A 184 -2.53 -8.90 9.56
N PRO A 185 -2.09 -9.47 8.43
CA PRO A 185 -3.01 -10.15 7.54
C PRO A 185 -3.44 -11.49 8.15
N ALA A 186 -4.61 -11.98 7.74
CA ALA A 186 -5.01 -13.35 8.03
C ALA A 186 -4.51 -14.30 6.94
N TYR A 187 -4.34 -15.57 7.27
CA TYR A 187 -3.94 -16.62 6.33
C TYR A 187 -4.90 -17.80 6.42
N LEU A 188 -5.32 -18.30 5.25
CA LEU A 188 -5.84 -19.65 5.10
C LEU A 188 -4.84 -20.49 4.30
N PHE A 189 -4.98 -21.81 4.31
CA PHE A 189 -4.09 -22.71 3.59
C PHE A 189 -4.89 -23.56 2.60
N ASP A 190 -4.44 -23.59 1.34
CA ASP A 190 -4.84 -24.58 0.34
C ASP A 190 -3.69 -25.58 0.18
N GLY A 191 -3.81 -26.73 0.86
CA GLY A 191 -2.69 -27.64 1.09
C GLY A 191 -1.53 -26.93 1.78
N GLU A 192 -0.37 -26.91 1.12
CA GLU A 192 0.83 -26.24 1.65
C GLU A 192 0.90 -24.75 1.30
N THR A 193 0.07 -24.27 0.36
CA THR A 193 0.12 -22.90 -0.14
C THR A 193 -0.66 -21.96 0.77
N PRO A 194 -0.01 -20.96 1.40
CA PRO A 194 -0.72 -19.94 2.16
C PRO A 194 -1.46 -18.99 1.21
N ILE A 195 -2.71 -18.67 1.54
CA ILE A 195 -3.53 -17.67 0.89
C ILE A 195 -3.78 -16.56 1.90
N MET A 196 -3.28 -15.37 1.57
CA MET A 196 -3.43 -14.17 2.39
C MET A 196 -4.83 -13.58 2.24
N ILE A 197 -5.43 -13.20 3.36
CA ILE A 197 -6.68 -12.47 3.44
C ILE A 197 -6.41 -11.13 4.14
N SER A 198 -6.71 -10.04 3.44
CA SER A 198 -6.53 -8.69 3.96
C SER A 198 -7.46 -7.73 3.24
N SER A 199 -8.09 -6.83 4.00
CA SER A 199 -8.93 -5.74 3.46
C SER A 199 -8.13 -4.82 2.53
N ALA A 200 -6.81 -4.70 2.76
CA ALA A 200 -5.91 -3.92 1.91
C ALA A 200 -5.81 -4.46 0.47
N ILE A 201 -6.07 -5.76 0.24
CA ILE A 201 -6.03 -6.35 -1.12
C ILE A 201 -7.17 -5.77 -1.97
N GLY A 202 -8.40 -5.78 -1.45
CA GLY A 202 -9.55 -5.22 -2.16
C GLY A 202 -9.47 -3.70 -2.34
N LYS A 203 -8.84 -2.98 -1.41
CA LYS A 203 -8.57 -1.55 -1.56
C LYS A 203 -7.47 -1.30 -2.61
N ALA A 204 -6.42 -2.13 -2.65
CA ALA A 204 -5.34 -2.01 -3.62
C ALA A 204 -5.85 -2.26 -5.05
N ASP A 205 -6.78 -3.21 -5.23
CA ASP A 205 -7.50 -3.42 -6.49
C ASP A 205 -8.18 -2.14 -7.00
N ARG A 206 -9.02 -1.51 -6.17
CA ARG A 206 -9.66 -0.23 -6.52
C ARG A 206 -8.64 0.87 -6.81
N THR A 207 -7.61 1.00 -5.97
CA THR A 207 -6.55 2.02 -6.09
C THR A 207 -5.71 1.82 -7.36
N SER A 208 -5.54 0.57 -7.78
CA SER A 208 -4.89 0.21 -9.04
C SER A 208 -5.80 0.27 -10.25
N SER A 209 -7.07 0.66 -10.15
CA SER A 209 -8.04 0.54 -11.25
C SER A 209 -8.01 1.74 -12.21
N CYS A 210 -8.55 1.56 -13.41
CA CYS A 210 -8.73 2.65 -14.38
C CYS A 210 -10.07 2.50 -15.08
N SER A 211 -10.93 3.49 -14.91
CA SER A 211 -12.23 3.57 -15.56
C SER A 211 -12.06 3.58 -17.07
N TRP A 212 -12.70 2.61 -17.73
CA TRP A 212 -12.79 2.54 -19.19
C TRP A 212 -13.28 3.85 -19.81
N MET A 213 -14.26 4.51 -19.17
CA MET A 213 -14.83 5.75 -19.68
C MET A 213 -13.81 6.89 -19.66
N LEU A 214 -13.11 7.08 -18.54
CA LEU A 214 -12.04 8.09 -18.43
C LEU A 214 -10.91 7.78 -19.41
N ARG A 215 -10.53 6.50 -19.54
CA ARG A 215 -9.50 6.08 -20.50
C ARG A 215 -9.90 6.40 -21.94
N LYS A 216 -11.13 6.07 -22.34
CA LYS A 216 -11.67 6.33 -23.68
C LYS A 216 -11.71 7.82 -23.99
N GLN A 217 -12.19 8.65 -23.06
CA GLN A 217 -12.22 10.10 -23.23
C GLN A 217 -10.81 10.66 -23.49
N ARG A 218 -9.78 10.18 -22.78
CA ARG A 218 -8.40 10.64 -22.96
C ARG A 218 -7.69 10.13 -24.20
N SER A 219 -8.16 9.03 -24.78
CA SER A 219 -7.63 8.52 -26.04
C SER A 219 -8.16 9.26 -27.27
N GLN A 220 -9.15 10.15 -27.12
CA GLN A 220 -9.71 10.91 -28.24
C GLN A 220 -8.84 12.12 -28.62
N PRO A 221 -8.79 12.51 -29.92
CA PRO A 221 -8.11 13.73 -30.36
C PRO A 221 -8.65 14.96 -29.61
N GLY A 222 -7.78 15.72 -28.95
CA GLY A 222 -8.15 16.86 -28.10
C GLY A 222 -8.55 16.50 -26.66
N GLY A 223 -8.58 15.21 -26.28
CA GLY A 223 -9.03 14.71 -24.98
C GLY A 223 -8.02 14.83 -23.82
N ARG A 224 -6.80 15.33 -24.05
CA ARG A 224 -5.80 15.54 -22.99
C ARG A 224 -4.96 16.78 -23.27
N VAL A 225 -4.86 17.68 -22.29
CA VAL A 225 -3.66 18.52 -22.15
C VAL A 225 -2.56 17.58 -21.68
N ALA A 226 -1.48 17.41 -22.45
CA ALA A 226 -0.37 16.54 -22.07
C ALA A 226 0.10 16.91 -20.65
N THR A 227 -0.17 16.03 -19.68
CA THR A 227 0.23 16.20 -18.29
C THR A 227 1.22 15.12 -17.92
N GLN A 228 2.17 15.47 -17.06
CA GLN A 228 3.17 14.55 -16.53
C GLN A 228 2.61 13.67 -15.39
N LEU A 229 1.33 13.83 -15.05
CA LEU A 229 0.61 13.13 -13.98
C LEU A 229 -0.22 11.99 -14.56
N ASN A 230 -0.23 10.85 -13.87
CA ASN A 230 -0.78 9.60 -14.37
C ASN A 230 -1.96 9.06 -13.56
N VAL A 231 -2.23 9.66 -12.39
CA VAL A 231 -3.35 9.32 -11.51
C VAL A 231 -4.32 10.48 -11.39
N GLU A 232 -5.61 10.23 -11.56
CA GLU A 232 -6.70 11.14 -11.19
C GLU A 232 -7.85 10.38 -10.55
N VAL A 233 -8.49 11.01 -9.58
CA VAL A 233 -9.59 10.43 -8.81
C VAL A 233 -10.76 11.39 -8.82
N TYR A 234 -11.94 10.85 -9.11
CA TYR A 234 -13.20 11.59 -9.20
C TYR A 234 -14.23 10.98 -8.27
N GLU A 235 -14.87 11.78 -7.43
CA GLU A 235 -16.04 11.34 -6.68
C GLU A 235 -17.27 11.32 -7.59
N ILE A 236 -18.01 10.22 -7.60
CA ILE A 236 -19.26 10.12 -8.35
C ILE A 236 -20.36 10.87 -7.57
N PRO A 237 -21.03 11.89 -8.13
CA PRO A 237 -22.07 12.64 -7.41
C PRO A 237 -23.21 11.78 -6.87
N GLU A 238 -23.85 12.20 -5.77
CA GLU A 238 -25.07 11.56 -5.29
C GLU A 238 -26.17 11.58 -6.36
N GLY A 239 -26.85 10.45 -6.55
CA GLY A 239 -27.89 10.28 -7.55
C GLY A 239 -27.40 9.98 -8.98
N ASP A 240 -26.09 9.99 -9.25
CA ASP A 240 -25.58 9.49 -10.54
C ASP A 240 -25.75 7.96 -10.63
N PRO A 241 -26.26 7.41 -11.75
CA PRO A 241 -26.45 5.97 -11.92
C PRO A 241 -25.22 5.09 -11.72
N LEU A 242 -24.01 5.66 -11.86
CA LEU A 242 -22.75 4.96 -11.66
C LEU A 242 -22.42 4.78 -10.17
N ARG A 243 -22.99 5.60 -9.28
CA ARG A 243 -22.69 5.55 -7.84
C ARG A 243 -23.36 4.32 -7.23
N GLY A 244 -22.58 3.51 -6.54
CA GLY A 244 -23.06 2.29 -5.87
C GLY A 244 -23.12 1.06 -6.79
N GLU A 245 -22.85 1.18 -8.08
CA GLU A 245 -22.62 0.01 -8.94
C GLU A 245 -21.41 -0.76 -8.39
N LYS A 246 -21.64 -1.99 -7.89
CA LYS A 246 -20.64 -2.79 -7.14
C LYS A 246 -20.01 -2.06 -5.93
N GLY A 247 -20.69 -1.07 -5.39
CA GLY A 247 -20.18 -0.25 -4.27
C GLY A 247 -19.12 0.78 -4.67
N GLU A 248 -18.91 1.06 -5.97
CA GLU A 248 -18.02 2.13 -6.40
C GLU A 248 -18.63 3.52 -6.13
N VAL A 249 -17.87 4.36 -5.44
CA VAL A 249 -18.21 5.77 -5.16
C VAL A 249 -17.25 6.75 -5.82
N GLU A 250 -16.20 6.22 -6.44
CA GLU A 250 -15.12 6.99 -7.08
C GLU A 250 -14.75 6.36 -8.43
N LEU A 251 -14.46 7.20 -9.42
CA LEU A 251 -13.85 6.81 -10.67
C LEU A 251 -12.36 7.18 -10.67
N ARG A 252 -11.51 6.25 -11.10
CA ARG A 252 -10.07 6.47 -11.21
C ARG A 252 -9.62 6.46 -12.65
N TYR A 253 -8.68 7.34 -12.97
CA TYR A 253 -7.81 7.17 -14.12
C TYR A 253 -6.41 6.88 -13.58
N ASN A 254 -5.92 5.65 -13.78
CA ASN A 254 -4.57 5.24 -13.37
C ASN A 254 -3.92 4.47 -14.54
N VAL A 255 -3.09 5.17 -15.32
CA VAL A 255 -2.37 4.61 -16.48
C VAL A 255 -0.89 4.98 -16.35
N ASN A 256 -0.06 3.97 -16.11
CA ASN A 256 1.34 4.10 -15.70
C ASN A 256 1.51 4.99 -14.45
N GLY A 257 0.49 4.99 -13.59
CA GLY A 257 0.45 5.72 -12.33
C GLY A 257 0.65 4.80 -11.13
N ILE A 258 0.97 5.41 -9.99
CA ILE A 258 1.10 4.73 -8.70
C ILE A 258 0.28 5.54 -7.69
N GLU A 259 -0.92 5.07 -7.36
CA GLU A 259 -1.75 5.69 -6.33
C GLU A 259 -1.41 5.08 -4.97
N LEU A 260 -1.14 5.94 -3.98
CA LEU A 260 -0.87 5.58 -2.59
C LEU A 260 -2.06 5.99 -1.73
N ASP A 261 -2.56 5.04 -0.93
CA ASP A 261 -3.68 5.32 -0.05
C ASP A 261 -3.31 6.27 1.09
N ALA A 262 -4.31 6.95 1.65
CA ALA A 262 -4.07 7.94 2.71
C ALA A 262 -3.40 7.37 3.97
N ALA A 263 -3.71 6.12 4.35
CA ALA A 263 -3.07 5.45 5.47
C ALA A 263 -1.59 5.16 5.16
N GLY A 264 -1.29 4.72 3.94
CA GLY A 264 0.06 4.57 3.42
C GLY A 264 0.83 5.88 3.44
N PHE A 265 0.26 6.99 2.99
CA PHE A 265 0.94 8.28 3.06
C PHE A 265 1.19 8.75 4.50
N ALA A 266 0.23 8.54 5.40
CA ALA A 266 0.39 8.86 6.82
C ALA A 266 1.53 8.04 7.45
N LYS A 267 1.60 6.74 7.14
CA LYS A 267 2.69 5.86 7.54
C LYS A 267 4.02 6.29 6.92
N LEU A 268 4.06 6.61 5.63
CA LEU A 268 5.27 7.08 4.94
C LEU A 268 5.92 8.29 5.63
N LYS A 269 5.12 9.24 6.12
CA LYS A 269 5.62 10.39 6.91
C LYS A 269 6.27 10.00 8.24
N GLN A 270 5.94 8.81 8.77
CA GLN A 270 6.56 8.25 9.97
C GLN A 270 7.84 7.47 9.63
N GLU A 271 7.87 6.83 8.46
CA GLU A 271 9.02 6.04 8.00
C GLU A 271 10.19 6.93 7.57
N ILE A 272 9.93 8.02 6.85
CA ILE A 272 10.96 8.89 6.29
C ILE A 272 10.67 10.37 6.47
N ALA A 273 11.73 11.17 6.55
CA ALA A 273 11.62 12.62 6.51
C ALA A 273 11.19 13.08 5.10
N LEU A 274 9.98 13.63 5.01
CA LEU A 274 9.43 14.24 3.81
C LEU A 274 9.44 15.76 3.93
N GLN A 275 9.99 16.44 2.93
CA GLN A 275 9.91 17.89 2.80
C GLN A 275 8.83 18.25 1.79
N SER A 276 7.96 19.19 2.16
CA SER A 276 6.85 19.64 1.33
C SER A 276 7.19 20.96 0.63
N PHE A 277 6.78 21.08 -0.64
CA PHE A 277 6.94 22.28 -1.45
C PHE A 277 5.92 22.28 -2.59
N GLU A 278 5.71 23.44 -3.20
CA GLU A 278 4.84 23.59 -4.37
C GLU A 278 5.66 23.93 -5.63
N MET A 279 5.24 23.37 -6.76
CA MET A 279 5.81 23.71 -8.06
C MET A 279 4.78 23.59 -9.19
N PRO A 280 4.89 24.41 -10.25
CA PRO A 280 4.04 24.28 -11.42
C PRO A 280 4.34 22.96 -12.16
N VAL A 281 3.29 22.31 -12.66
CA VAL A 281 3.40 21.09 -13.46
C VAL A 281 2.73 21.29 -14.81
N VAL A 282 3.36 20.80 -15.88
CA VAL A 282 2.79 20.88 -17.22
C VAL A 282 1.41 20.21 -17.24
N GLY A 283 0.42 20.93 -17.76
CA GLY A 283 -0.97 20.46 -17.84
C GLY A 283 -1.80 20.69 -16.58
N THR A 284 -1.28 21.45 -15.60
CA THR A 284 -2.04 21.92 -14.43
C THR A 284 -2.17 23.45 -14.46
N SER A 285 -3.29 23.98 -13.98
CA SER A 285 -3.56 25.43 -13.91
C SER A 285 -2.96 26.08 -12.66
N GLU A 286 -2.79 25.31 -11.59
CA GLU A 286 -2.32 25.77 -10.29
C GLU A 286 -1.06 24.98 -9.88
N PRO A 287 -0.18 25.55 -9.03
CA PRO A 287 0.93 24.82 -8.45
C PRO A 287 0.45 23.55 -7.73
N VAL A 288 1.23 22.49 -7.85
CA VAL A 288 0.93 21.20 -7.22
C VAL A 288 1.83 21.01 -6.00
N THR A 289 1.26 20.51 -4.92
CA THR A 289 2.00 20.15 -3.71
C THR A 289 2.71 18.82 -3.87
N PHE A 290 4.01 18.82 -3.59
CA PHE A 290 4.87 17.65 -3.57
C PHE A 290 5.47 17.42 -2.19
N TYR A 291 5.84 16.18 -1.93
CA TYR A 291 6.58 15.71 -0.78
C TYR A 291 7.76 14.89 -1.29
N ALA A 292 8.99 15.30 -0.95
CA ALA A 292 10.18 14.59 -1.37
C ALA A 292 11.03 14.13 -0.19
N GLY A 293 11.63 12.96 -0.33
CA GLY A 293 12.49 12.35 0.69
C GLY A 293 13.39 11.28 0.10
N ARG A 294 14.10 10.58 0.98
CA ARG A 294 14.97 9.46 0.61
C ARG A 294 14.76 8.30 1.58
N PHE A 295 14.88 7.08 1.06
CA PHE A 295 14.73 5.86 1.85
C PHE A 295 15.80 4.83 1.47
N PRO A 296 16.27 3.99 2.42
CA PRO A 296 17.14 2.87 2.12
C PRO A 296 16.35 1.64 1.65
N ASP A 297 16.86 0.94 0.65
CA ASP A 297 16.42 -0.43 0.35
C ASP A 297 16.92 -1.45 1.40
N THR A 298 16.65 -2.75 1.22
CA THR A 298 17.08 -3.77 2.18
C THR A 298 18.60 -3.93 2.26
N LYS A 299 19.33 -3.42 1.26
CA LYS A 299 20.80 -3.42 1.18
C LYS A 299 21.41 -2.10 1.64
N GLY A 300 20.59 -1.14 2.08
CA GLY A 300 21.04 0.19 2.54
C GLY A 300 21.28 1.19 1.41
N THR A 301 20.98 0.86 0.16
CA THR A 301 21.13 1.82 -0.95
C THR A 301 20.05 2.88 -0.84
N MET A 302 20.44 4.16 -0.85
CA MET A 302 19.51 5.28 -0.71
C MET A 302 18.85 5.64 -2.04
N HIS A 303 17.52 5.59 -2.07
CA HIS A 303 16.68 5.95 -3.22
C HIS A 303 15.96 7.28 -2.98
N ARG A 304 15.65 8.01 -4.06
CA ARG A 304 14.82 9.22 -4.02
C ARG A 304 13.34 8.84 -4.14
N LEU A 305 12.49 9.49 -3.36
CA LEU A 305 11.04 9.36 -3.45
C LEU A 305 10.40 10.74 -3.57
N VAL A 306 9.44 10.86 -4.47
CA VAL A 306 8.61 12.06 -4.63
C VAL A 306 7.16 11.61 -4.69
N VAL A 307 6.32 12.21 -3.86
CA VAL A 307 4.88 11.98 -3.79
C VAL A 307 4.18 13.30 -4.05
N ARG A 308 3.11 13.27 -4.84
CA ARG A 308 2.23 14.41 -5.11
C ARG A 308 0.96 14.29 -4.28
N GLU A 309 0.45 15.41 -3.81
CA GLU A 309 -0.93 15.56 -3.36
C GLU A 309 -1.81 15.94 -4.56
N GLY A 310 -2.83 15.12 -4.86
CA GLY A 310 -3.84 15.42 -5.86
C GLY A 310 -5.18 15.75 -5.21
N ARG A 311 -5.94 16.67 -5.80
CA ARG A 311 -7.30 17.03 -5.34
C ARG A 311 -8.32 16.13 -6.01
N ILE A 312 -9.26 15.59 -5.23
CA ILE A 312 -10.40 14.84 -5.75
C ILE A 312 -11.45 15.83 -6.24
N ARG A 313 -12.04 15.55 -7.40
CA ARG A 313 -13.07 16.38 -8.05
C ARG A 313 -14.37 15.61 -8.17
N PHE A 314 -15.50 16.30 -8.18
CA PHE A 314 -16.75 15.68 -8.58
C PHE A 314 -16.67 15.26 -10.06
N PHE A 315 -17.10 14.05 -10.35
CA PHE A 315 -17.15 13.55 -11.71
C PHE A 315 -18.18 14.36 -12.52
N ASP A 316 -17.74 14.94 -13.62
CA ASP A 316 -18.58 15.61 -14.61
C ASP A 316 -18.48 14.88 -15.96
N ARG A 317 -19.61 14.37 -16.43
CA ARG A 317 -19.72 13.62 -17.70
C ARG A 317 -19.41 14.49 -18.92
N GLN A 318 -19.61 15.81 -18.84
CA GLN A 318 -19.39 16.72 -19.95
C GLN A 318 -17.95 17.24 -20.02
N SER A 319 -17.26 17.31 -18.88
CA SER A 319 -15.86 17.73 -18.82
C SER A 319 -15.13 16.99 -17.72
N ALA A 320 -14.25 16.07 -18.10
CA ALA A 320 -13.42 15.33 -17.14
C ALA A 320 -12.63 16.29 -16.21
N ASN A 321 -12.20 17.46 -16.69
CA ASN A 321 -11.51 18.48 -15.89
C ASN A 321 -12.41 19.61 -15.37
N GLY A 322 -13.73 19.56 -15.60
CA GLY A 322 -14.69 20.60 -15.22
C GLY A 322 -15.27 20.45 -13.81
N GLY A 323 -15.10 19.27 -13.21
CA GLY A 323 -15.54 18.98 -11.86
C GLY A 323 -14.93 19.91 -10.81
N LYS A 324 -15.76 20.48 -9.95
CA LYS A 324 -15.30 21.22 -8.76
C LYS A 324 -14.58 20.27 -7.81
N GLU A 325 -13.58 20.77 -7.09
CA GLU A 325 -12.93 20.02 -6.03
C GLU A 325 -13.90 19.72 -4.89
N ASN A 326 -13.83 18.51 -4.34
CA ASN A 326 -14.69 18.09 -3.22
C ASN A 326 -14.03 18.28 -1.84
N GLY A 327 -12.81 18.84 -1.81
CA GLY A 327 -12.02 19.06 -0.60
C GLY A 327 -11.20 17.86 -0.11
N GLN A 328 -11.36 16.69 -0.72
CA GLN A 328 -10.56 15.50 -0.43
C GLN A 328 -9.31 15.43 -1.31
N VAL A 329 -8.35 14.59 -0.88
CA VAL A 329 -7.08 14.40 -1.57
C VAL A 329 -6.76 12.94 -1.80
N PHE A 330 -5.94 12.68 -2.81
CA PHE A 330 -5.27 11.41 -3.06
C PHE A 330 -3.77 11.63 -3.21
N TYR A 331 -2.98 10.55 -3.13
CA TYR A 331 -1.52 10.63 -3.24
C TYR A 331 -1.03 9.84 -4.43
N GLU A 332 -0.14 10.44 -5.22
CA GLU A 332 0.50 9.80 -6.36
C GLU A 332 2.01 9.70 -6.13
N VAL A 333 2.58 8.50 -6.17
CA VAL A 333 4.03 8.32 -6.20
C VAL A 333 4.53 8.62 -7.61
N ILE A 334 5.42 9.59 -7.73
CA ILE A 334 5.92 10.04 -9.02
C ILE A 334 6.98 9.07 -9.54
N ALA A 335 6.74 8.51 -10.74
CA ALA A 335 7.70 7.69 -11.46
C ALA A 335 8.41 8.45 -12.60
N ASN A 336 7.91 9.62 -13.01
CA ASN A 336 8.51 10.40 -14.09
C ASN A 336 9.85 11.02 -13.64
N GLU A 337 10.97 10.57 -14.21
CA GLU A 337 12.31 11.03 -13.85
C GLU A 337 12.56 12.52 -14.08
N GLN A 338 11.92 13.13 -15.09
CA GLN A 338 12.03 14.58 -15.31
C GLN A 338 11.38 15.33 -14.15
N LEU A 339 10.20 14.88 -13.72
CA LEU A 339 9.47 15.49 -12.61
C LEU A 339 10.20 15.27 -11.27
N ILE A 340 10.75 14.07 -11.04
CA ILE A 340 11.59 13.77 -9.87
C ILE A 340 12.83 14.67 -9.83
N THR A 341 13.48 14.88 -10.97
CA THR A 341 14.68 15.71 -11.07
C THR A 341 14.35 17.17 -10.78
N ALA A 342 13.31 17.71 -11.42
CA ALA A 342 12.83 19.08 -11.17
C ALA A 342 12.45 19.30 -9.69
N ALA A 343 11.72 18.35 -9.10
CA ALA A 343 11.37 18.34 -7.68
C ALA A 343 12.61 18.36 -6.77
N THR A 344 13.62 17.53 -7.08
CA THR A 344 14.86 17.45 -6.30
C THR A 344 15.68 18.75 -6.41
N GLU A 345 15.72 19.38 -7.57
CA GLU A 345 16.42 20.65 -7.79
C GLU A 345 15.75 21.80 -7.05
N ARG A 346 14.42 21.88 -7.13
CA ARG A 346 13.62 22.88 -6.40
C ARG A 346 13.89 22.82 -4.90
N LEU A 347 13.94 21.62 -4.34
CA LEU A 347 14.23 21.38 -2.93
C LEU A 347 15.62 21.88 -2.49
N LYS A 348 16.64 21.66 -3.33
CA LYS A 348 18.00 22.15 -3.08
C LYS A 348 18.05 23.68 -3.07
N MET A 349 17.30 24.33 -3.97
CA MET A 349 17.25 25.79 -4.04
C MET A 349 16.60 26.40 -2.79
N GLU A 350 15.50 25.82 -2.28
CA GLU A 350 14.87 26.29 -1.04
C GLU A 350 15.77 26.11 0.18
N THR A 351 16.43 24.96 0.28
CA THR A 351 17.39 24.68 1.36
C THR A 351 18.57 25.66 1.32
N THR A 352 19.04 26.03 0.12
CA THR A 352 20.14 26.99 -0.05
C THR A 352 19.70 28.41 0.27
N ALA A 353 18.49 28.81 -0.14
CA ALA A 353 17.92 30.13 0.16
C ALA A 353 17.69 30.34 1.66
N MET A 354 17.26 29.30 2.38
CA MET A 354 17.11 29.35 3.85
C MET A 354 18.44 29.44 4.60
N ASN A 355 19.55 28.99 4.01
CA ASN A 355 20.88 28.98 4.64
C ASN A 355 21.74 30.20 4.28
N MET A 356 21.23 31.17 3.50
CA MET A 356 21.95 32.44 3.31
C MET A 356 21.84 33.29 4.59
N PRO A 357 22.96 33.72 5.22
CA PRO A 357 22.88 34.66 6.32
C PRO A 357 22.22 35.95 5.82
N ALA A 358 21.22 36.43 6.56
CA ALA A 358 20.65 37.75 6.34
C ALA A 358 21.78 38.77 6.48
N PHE A 359 22.33 39.21 5.35
CA PHE A 359 23.21 40.38 5.31
C PHE A 359 22.37 41.58 5.72
N GLY A 360 22.37 41.86 7.02
CA GLY A 360 21.80 43.07 7.59
C GLY A 360 22.49 44.26 6.95
N PHE A 361 21.79 44.94 6.07
CA PHE A 361 22.11 46.30 5.67
C PHE A 361 22.14 47.16 6.95
N LYS A 362 23.33 47.45 7.46
CA LYS A 362 23.49 48.55 8.43
C LYS A 362 23.33 49.85 7.64
N PRO A 363 22.32 50.69 7.92
CA PRO A 363 22.26 52.01 7.31
C PRO A 363 23.48 52.81 7.77
N SER A 364 24.18 53.41 6.81
CA SER A 364 25.30 54.29 7.06
C SER A 364 24.83 55.44 7.97
N GLN A 365 25.53 55.61 9.09
CA GLN A 365 25.36 56.81 9.91
C GLN A 365 25.90 58.00 9.10
N ALA A 366 24.99 58.91 8.75
CA ALA A 366 25.38 60.24 8.29
C ALA A 366 26.14 60.97 9.41
N PRO A 367 27.22 61.69 9.11
CA PRO A 367 27.96 62.43 10.12
C PRO A 367 27.11 63.61 10.61
N ARG A 368 27.09 63.81 11.93
CA ARG A 368 26.57 65.05 12.52
C ARG A 368 27.69 66.08 12.59
N LEU A 369 27.35 67.27 12.11
CA LEU A 369 28.05 68.57 12.08
C LEU A 369 29.10 68.73 10.99
#